data_AF-A0A6A4B7V6-F1
#
_entry.id   AF-A0A6A4B7V6-F1
#
_cell.length_a   1.000
_cell.length_b   1.000
_cell.length_c   1.000
_cell.angle_alpha   90.00
_cell.angle_beta   90.00
_cell.angle_gamma   90.00
#
_symmetry.space_group_name_H-M   'P 1'
#
loop_
_entity.id
_entity.type
_entity.pdbx_description
1 polymer ?
#
loop_
_entity_poly.entity_id
_entity_poly.type
_entity_poly.pdbx_seq_one_letter_code
_entity_poly.pdbx_strand_id
1 'polypeptide(L)'
;VSSVSSSSAPAGTDPPSEPPAKRHRPAQDRRRSVLARKEYSELAPDELALVETPGRGVMSWRQYGILLKFAPGTANAIEQTTGFPDYAPNLSKTTELEGVRARWDPPLFKVLWDSAPWDYMFQQRLKFLILHSADDLSARARSDLVDIVEFMWTHCRTFWLIGHLFFIDHHRDDYSANLHTERKKECDAVKKNYKKLLDDKVRGGLPESVLEEPGIWTFPAKCCFWVWMDKSQFDAQGRPFALTEQLRIVDKLEPARVQ
;
A
#
# COMPACT_ATOMS: atom_id res chain seq x y z
N VAL A 1 56.66 63.21 -15.11
CA VAL A 1 56.80 61.87 -14.51
C VAL A 1 55.44 61.54 -13.91
N SER A 2 54.53 60.88 -14.64
CA SER A 2 54.40 59.41 -14.74
C SER A 2 53.88 58.81 -13.41
N SER A 3 52.61 58.39 -13.27
CA SER A 3 52.01 57.06 -13.65
C SER A 3 51.96 56.09 -12.45
N VAL A 4 50.94 55.25 -12.17
CA VAL A 4 49.81 54.69 -12.97
C VAL A 4 48.49 54.66 -12.13
N SER A 5 47.37 54.40 -12.81
CA SER A 5 45.97 54.14 -12.41
C SER A 5 45.65 53.24 -11.20
N SER A 6 44.39 53.31 -10.74
CA SER A 6 43.53 52.13 -10.51
C SER A 6 42.06 52.47 -10.70
N SER A 7 41.37 51.70 -11.55
CA SER A 7 39.94 51.85 -11.86
C SER A 7 39.14 50.80 -11.08
N SER A 8 38.06 51.21 -10.41
CA SER A 8 37.12 50.30 -9.75
C SER A 8 35.72 50.44 -10.36
N ALA A 9 35.30 49.41 -11.11
CA ALA A 9 33.93 49.26 -11.58
C ALA A 9 33.05 48.59 -10.50
N PRO A 10 31.73 48.87 -10.45
CA PRO A 10 30.85 48.26 -9.45
C PRO A 10 30.55 46.80 -9.79
N ALA A 11 30.35 45.98 -8.75
CA ALA A 11 30.08 44.56 -8.89
C ALA A 11 28.66 44.31 -9.42
N GLY A 12 28.55 43.60 -10.54
CA GLY A 12 27.30 42.98 -10.98
C GLY A 12 27.08 41.66 -10.25
N THR A 13 25.96 41.53 -9.54
CA THR A 13 25.52 40.26 -8.94
C THR A 13 24.72 39.45 -9.95
N ASP A 14 25.34 38.44 -10.56
CA ASP A 14 24.60 37.43 -11.32
C ASP A 14 23.80 36.52 -10.35
N PRO A 15 22.54 36.14 -10.69
CA PRO A 15 21.78 35.18 -9.91
C PRO A 15 22.34 33.74 -10.09
N PRO A 16 22.18 32.84 -9.10
CA PRO A 16 22.69 31.48 -9.20
C PRO A 16 21.99 30.69 -10.32
N SER A 17 22.76 30.15 -11.26
CA SER A 17 22.24 29.28 -12.32
C SER A 17 21.56 28.03 -11.75
N GLU A 18 20.38 27.68 -12.27
CA GLU A 18 19.71 26.42 -11.93
C GLU A 18 20.63 25.21 -12.19
N PRO A 19 20.64 24.20 -11.30
CA PRO A 19 21.41 22.99 -11.51
C PRO A 19 20.88 22.24 -12.74
N PRO A 20 21.76 21.74 -13.64
CA PRO A 20 21.33 21.15 -14.90
C PRO A 20 20.44 19.92 -14.66
N ALA A 21 19.27 19.91 -15.32
CA ALA A 21 18.33 18.80 -15.29
C ALA A 21 19.06 17.47 -15.59
N LYS A 22 18.88 16.47 -14.70
CA LYS A 22 19.58 15.18 -14.80
C LYS A 22 19.34 14.54 -16.17
N ARG A 23 20.39 14.46 -17.00
CA ARG A 23 20.34 13.83 -18.33
C ARG A 23 19.66 12.46 -18.25
N HIS A 24 18.58 12.33 -19.02
CA HIS A 24 17.84 11.09 -19.22
C HIS A 24 18.79 9.96 -19.66
N ARG A 25 18.78 8.82 -18.94
CA ARG A 25 19.65 7.66 -19.24
C ARG A 25 18.83 6.53 -19.87
N PRO A 26 19.09 6.11 -21.11
CA PRO A 26 18.33 5.04 -21.79
C PRO A 26 18.27 3.70 -21.03
N ALA A 27 19.27 3.42 -20.18
CA ALA A 27 19.29 2.23 -19.32
C ALA A 27 18.21 2.24 -18.21
N GLN A 28 17.70 3.43 -17.85
CA GLN A 28 16.68 3.60 -16.82
C GLN A 28 15.27 3.28 -17.36
N ASP A 29 15.00 3.58 -18.63
CA ASP A 29 13.74 3.26 -19.32
C ASP A 29 13.52 1.76 -19.52
N ARG A 30 14.60 0.99 -19.67
CA ARG A 30 14.53 -0.47 -19.72
C ARG A 30 14.02 -1.09 -18.41
N ARG A 31 14.01 -0.33 -17.31
CA ARG A 31 13.42 -0.70 -16.01
C ARG A 31 12.00 -0.15 -15.82
N ARG A 32 11.42 0.50 -16.83
CA ARG A 32 10.04 1.02 -16.82
C ARG A 32 9.19 0.22 -17.81
N SER A 33 7.94 -0.06 -17.44
CA SER A 33 6.91 -0.56 -18.36
C SER A 33 6.62 0.43 -19.50
N VAL A 34 5.64 0.15 -20.35
CA VAL A 34 5.25 1.08 -21.42
C VAL A 34 4.55 2.30 -20.82
N LEU A 35 3.55 2.11 -19.94
CA LEU A 35 2.82 3.24 -19.36
C LEU A 35 3.63 4.01 -18.30
N ALA A 36 4.60 3.37 -17.63
CA ALA A 36 5.50 4.06 -16.69
C ALA A 36 6.55 4.98 -17.37
N ARG A 37 6.61 5.00 -18.72
CA ARG A 37 7.42 5.96 -19.47
C ARG A 37 6.69 7.28 -19.70
N LYS A 38 5.36 7.23 -19.83
CA LYS A 38 4.47 8.39 -19.95
C LYS A 38 4.36 9.16 -18.63
N GLU A 39 4.18 10.47 -18.69
CA GLU A 39 3.67 11.27 -17.58
C GLU A 39 2.15 11.06 -17.44
N TYR A 40 1.58 11.37 -16.26
CA TYR A 40 0.16 11.11 -15.97
C TYR A 40 -0.79 11.80 -16.98
N SER A 41 -0.45 13.02 -17.42
CA SER A 41 -1.24 13.80 -18.40
C SER A 41 -1.20 13.26 -19.83
N GLU A 42 -0.35 12.28 -20.12
CA GLU A 42 -0.20 11.67 -21.45
C GLU A 42 -0.96 10.33 -21.58
N LEU A 43 -1.64 9.91 -20.50
CA LEU A 43 -2.40 8.66 -20.44
C LEU A 43 -3.79 8.85 -21.08
N ALA A 44 -4.14 7.95 -22.00
CA ALA A 44 -5.48 7.89 -22.56
C ALA A 44 -6.49 7.28 -21.55
N PRO A 45 -7.81 7.50 -21.71
CA PRO A 45 -8.82 7.03 -20.75
C PRO A 45 -8.85 5.50 -20.54
N ASP A 46 -8.50 4.73 -21.57
CA ASP A 46 -8.33 3.28 -21.52
C ASP A 46 -7.02 2.87 -20.81
N GLU A 47 -5.95 3.64 -20.95
CA GLU A 47 -4.70 3.46 -20.19
C GLU A 47 -4.88 3.79 -18.70
N LEU A 48 -5.79 4.70 -18.35
CA LEU A 48 -6.23 4.97 -16.98
C LEU A 48 -7.08 3.83 -16.38
N ALA A 49 -7.58 2.91 -17.19
CA ALA A 49 -8.27 1.69 -16.75
C ALA A 49 -7.31 0.52 -16.51
N LEU A 50 -6.10 0.57 -17.07
CA LEU A 50 -5.22 -0.60 -17.18
C LEU A 50 -4.47 -0.92 -15.87
N VAL A 51 -4.34 -2.21 -15.59
CA VAL A 51 -3.46 -2.79 -14.57
C VAL A 51 -2.30 -3.48 -15.30
N GLU A 52 -1.12 -2.86 -15.36
CA GLU A 52 0.06 -3.52 -15.94
C GLU A 52 0.61 -4.59 -14.99
N THR A 53 0.94 -5.77 -15.54
CA THR A 53 1.76 -6.78 -14.84
C THR A 53 3.24 -6.55 -15.18
N PRO A 54 4.11 -6.20 -14.21
CA PRO A 54 5.52 -5.93 -14.50
C PRO A 54 6.27 -7.20 -14.92
N GLY A 55 6.89 -7.17 -16.10
CA GLY A 55 7.78 -8.24 -16.56
C GLY A 55 9.13 -8.27 -15.84
N ARG A 56 9.90 -9.34 -16.05
CA ARG A 56 11.25 -9.51 -15.46
C ARG A 56 12.14 -8.30 -15.73
N GLY A 57 12.65 -7.66 -14.67
CA GLY A 57 13.56 -6.50 -14.76
C GLY A 57 12.87 -5.13 -14.87
N VAL A 58 11.53 -5.09 -14.99
CA VAL A 58 10.74 -3.87 -14.77
C VAL A 58 10.72 -3.58 -13.27
N MET A 59 11.00 -2.33 -12.89
CA MET A 59 11.03 -1.85 -11.50
C MET A 59 9.89 -0.85 -11.19
N SER A 60 9.23 -0.34 -12.22
CA SER A 60 8.07 0.56 -12.11
C SER A 60 7.10 0.37 -13.29
N TRP A 61 5.81 0.35 -12.97
CA TRP A 61 4.68 0.13 -13.89
C TRP A 61 3.49 1.00 -13.46
N ARG A 62 2.39 1.04 -14.23
CA ARG A 62 1.15 1.72 -13.82
C ARG A 62 0.02 0.74 -13.49
N GLN A 63 -0.79 1.12 -12.52
CA GLN A 63 -2.11 0.53 -12.27
C GLN A 63 -3.12 1.66 -12.12
N TYR A 64 -4.22 1.62 -12.87
CA TYR A 64 -5.25 2.67 -12.92
C TYR A 64 -4.67 4.09 -13.09
N GLY A 65 -3.67 4.21 -13.96
CA GLY A 65 -2.90 5.43 -14.20
C GLY A 65 -1.88 5.81 -13.12
N ILE A 66 -1.87 5.21 -11.92
CA ILE A 66 -0.92 5.54 -10.85
C ILE A 66 0.43 4.86 -11.10
N LEU A 67 1.54 5.62 -11.08
CA LEU A 67 2.89 5.04 -11.17
C LEU A 67 3.24 4.31 -9.88
N LEU A 68 3.46 3.00 -9.99
CA LEU A 68 3.94 2.12 -8.95
C LEU A 68 5.43 1.81 -9.10
N LYS A 69 6.02 1.39 -7.99
CA LYS A 69 7.34 0.74 -7.91
C LYS A 69 7.29 -0.34 -6.85
N PHE A 70 8.24 -1.28 -6.90
CA PHE A 70 8.47 -2.16 -5.76
C PHE A 70 8.78 -1.33 -4.50
N ALA A 71 8.24 -1.75 -3.36
CA ALA A 71 8.51 -1.07 -2.10
C ALA A 71 10.03 -1.09 -1.80
N PRO A 72 10.61 0.01 -1.30
CA PRO A 72 12.04 0.29 -1.45
C PRO A 72 12.96 -0.79 -0.85
N GLY A 73 13.58 -1.56 -1.74
CA GLY A 73 14.66 -2.49 -1.42
C GLY A 73 15.96 -1.75 -1.12
N THR A 74 16.21 -1.44 0.15
CA THR A 74 17.57 -1.22 0.65
C THR A 74 18.24 -2.58 0.92
N ALA A 75 19.56 -2.60 1.18
CA ALA A 75 20.28 -3.85 1.48
C ALA A 75 19.78 -4.58 2.75
N ASN A 76 19.00 -3.89 3.59
CA ASN A 76 18.38 -4.44 4.80
C ASN A 76 16.84 -4.48 4.67
N ALA A 77 16.30 -4.49 3.45
CA ALA A 77 14.85 -4.54 3.25
C ALA A 77 14.31 -5.90 3.68
N ILE A 78 13.37 -5.87 4.63
CA ILE A 78 12.57 -7.04 5.02
C ILE A 78 11.85 -7.54 3.75
N GLU A 79 11.91 -8.83 3.45
CA GLU A 79 11.14 -9.42 2.35
C GLU A 79 9.64 -9.24 2.60
N GLN A 80 8.83 -9.12 1.55
CA GLN A 80 7.38 -9.03 1.74
C GLN A 80 6.83 -10.39 2.17
N THR A 81 5.87 -10.39 3.09
CA THR A 81 5.17 -11.61 3.53
C THR A 81 4.56 -12.32 2.32
N THR A 82 4.77 -13.64 2.22
CA THR A 82 4.36 -14.44 1.05
C THR A 82 2.90 -14.21 0.65
N GLY A 83 2.67 -14.02 -0.65
CA GLY A 83 1.34 -13.77 -1.23
C GLY A 83 0.89 -12.31 -1.20
N PHE A 84 1.42 -11.47 -0.31
CA PHE A 84 1.07 -10.05 -0.26
C PHE A 84 1.77 -9.24 -1.38
N PRO A 85 1.13 -8.17 -1.89
CA PRO A 85 1.72 -7.30 -2.92
C PRO A 85 2.93 -6.52 -2.37
N ASP A 86 4.02 -6.48 -3.14
CA ASP A 86 5.26 -5.78 -2.79
C ASP A 86 5.42 -4.44 -3.54
N TYR A 87 4.36 -3.63 -3.60
CA TYR A 87 4.38 -2.36 -4.34
C TYR A 87 3.72 -1.19 -3.62
N ALA A 88 4.20 0.00 -3.96
CA ALA A 88 3.68 1.26 -3.47
C ALA A 88 3.73 2.35 -4.58
N PRO A 89 2.84 3.36 -4.53
CA PRO A 89 2.91 4.51 -5.41
C PRO A 89 4.25 5.24 -5.35
N ASN A 90 4.73 5.69 -6.51
CA ASN A 90 5.98 6.41 -6.63
C ASN A 90 5.80 7.92 -6.39
N LEU A 91 5.49 8.27 -5.14
CA LEU A 91 5.20 9.64 -4.69
C LEU A 91 6.41 10.61 -4.70
N SER A 92 7.49 10.30 -5.44
CA SER A 92 8.68 11.16 -5.53
C SER A 92 8.52 12.32 -6.53
N LYS A 93 7.44 12.32 -7.32
CA LYS A 93 7.06 13.39 -8.24
C LYS A 93 5.76 14.03 -7.75
N THR A 94 5.66 15.35 -7.85
CA THR A 94 4.44 16.10 -7.48
C THR A 94 3.22 15.63 -8.29
N THR A 95 3.39 15.42 -9.60
CA THR A 95 2.31 14.97 -10.50
C THR A 95 1.72 13.60 -10.13
N GLU A 96 2.57 12.65 -9.73
CA GLU A 96 2.10 11.32 -9.27
C GLU A 96 1.43 11.41 -7.89
N LEU A 97 1.92 12.30 -7.01
CA LEU A 97 1.28 12.58 -5.72
C LEU A 97 -0.09 13.24 -5.90
N GLU A 98 -0.23 14.18 -6.82
CA GLU A 98 -1.50 14.83 -7.20
C GLU A 98 -2.48 13.83 -7.80
N GLY A 99 -2.04 12.95 -8.70
CA GLY A 99 -2.86 11.87 -9.26
C GLY A 99 -3.42 10.94 -8.18
N VAL A 100 -2.59 10.54 -7.20
CA VAL A 100 -3.05 9.75 -6.05
C VAL A 100 -3.96 10.54 -5.10
N ARG A 101 -3.66 11.82 -4.83
CA ARG A 101 -4.54 12.71 -4.03
C ARG A 101 -5.94 12.85 -4.65
N ALA A 102 -6.02 13.00 -5.97
CA ALA A 102 -7.28 13.14 -6.69
C ALA A 102 -8.21 11.91 -6.56
N ARG A 103 -7.65 10.73 -6.27
CA ARG A 103 -8.42 9.50 -5.98
C ARG A 103 -9.13 9.58 -4.63
N TRP A 104 -8.56 10.24 -3.62
CA TRP A 104 -9.12 10.29 -2.28
C TRP A 104 -10.46 11.02 -2.26
N ASP A 105 -11.49 10.33 -1.79
CA ASP A 105 -12.87 10.79 -1.81
C ASP A 105 -13.56 10.38 -0.49
N PRO A 106 -13.60 11.28 0.52
CA PRO A 106 -14.15 10.94 1.82
C PRO A 106 -15.62 10.48 1.82
N PRO A 107 -16.54 11.08 1.01
CA PRO A 107 -17.89 10.54 0.84
C PRO A 107 -17.92 9.08 0.35
N LEU A 108 -17.19 8.73 -0.72
CA LEU A 108 -17.16 7.34 -1.20
C LEU A 108 -16.51 6.40 -0.17
N PHE A 109 -15.47 6.86 0.53
CA PHE A 109 -14.84 6.08 1.60
C PHE A 109 -15.79 5.80 2.77
N LYS A 110 -16.63 6.76 3.17
CA LYS A 110 -17.64 6.55 4.22
C LYS A 110 -18.64 5.45 3.82
N VAL A 111 -19.12 5.44 2.58
CA VAL A 111 -20.00 4.37 2.08
C VAL A 111 -19.31 2.99 2.13
N LEU A 112 -18.03 2.90 1.80
CA LEU A 112 -17.26 1.65 1.98
C LEU A 112 -17.14 1.28 3.46
N TRP A 113 -16.80 2.24 4.32
CA TRP A 113 -16.60 2.06 5.75
C TRP A 113 -17.87 1.56 6.45
N ASP A 114 -19.02 2.16 6.13
CA ASP A 114 -20.32 1.80 6.68
C ASP A 114 -20.80 0.41 6.20
N SER A 115 -20.21 -0.13 5.12
CA SER A 115 -20.45 -1.50 4.67
C SER A 115 -19.69 -2.59 5.46
N ALA A 116 -18.83 -2.18 6.41
CA ALA A 116 -18.06 -3.05 7.30
C ALA A 116 -17.35 -4.23 6.58
N PRO A 117 -16.49 -3.96 5.57
CA PRO A 117 -15.87 -5.01 4.75
C PRO A 117 -15.02 -6.01 5.56
N TRP A 118 -14.52 -5.60 6.73
CA TRP A 118 -13.80 -6.46 7.66
C TRP A 118 -14.66 -7.56 8.29
N ASP A 119 -15.97 -7.33 8.47
CA ASP A 119 -16.88 -8.35 9.02
C ASP A 119 -17.07 -9.46 7.98
N TYR A 120 -17.24 -9.09 6.70
CA TYR A 120 -17.28 -10.05 5.60
C TYR A 120 -15.96 -10.82 5.48
N MET A 121 -14.81 -10.12 5.54
CA MET A 121 -13.47 -10.74 5.54
C MET A 121 -13.34 -11.78 6.67
N PHE A 122 -13.66 -11.41 7.91
CA PHE A 122 -13.60 -12.34 9.04
C PHE A 122 -14.58 -13.51 8.92
N GLN A 123 -15.77 -13.28 8.34
CA GLN A 123 -16.75 -14.33 8.10
C GLN A 123 -16.33 -15.32 7.00
N GLN A 124 -15.59 -14.89 5.98
CA GLN A 124 -15.13 -15.74 4.88
C GLN A 124 -13.75 -16.38 5.08
N ARG A 125 -12.96 -15.91 6.05
CA ARG A 125 -11.65 -16.50 6.41
C ARG A 125 -11.71 -18.02 6.60
N LEU A 126 -10.58 -18.68 6.47
CA LEU A 126 -10.47 -20.12 6.74
C LEU A 126 -10.69 -20.44 8.24
N LYS A 127 -11.57 -21.40 8.53
CA LYS A 127 -12.02 -21.78 9.89
C LYS A 127 -11.58 -23.17 10.33
N PHE A 128 -10.72 -23.81 9.55
CA PHE A 128 -10.19 -25.14 9.79
C PHE A 128 -8.68 -25.14 9.59
N LEU A 129 -8.00 -26.05 10.27
CA LEU A 129 -6.58 -26.30 10.13
C LEU A 129 -6.34 -27.09 8.83
N ILE A 130 -5.30 -26.76 8.09
CA ILE A 130 -4.89 -27.39 6.84
C ILE A 130 -3.56 -28.12 7.01
N LEU A 131 -2.66 -27.60 7.86
CA LEU A 131 -1.31 -28.13 8.07
C LEU A 131 -1.25 -29.09 9.28
N HIS A 132 -2.15 -28.94 10.25
CA HIS A 132 -2.20 -29.71 11.50
C HIS A 132 -3.57 -30.38 11.71
N SER A 133 -3.59 -31.52 12.39
CA SER A 133 -4.84 -32.07 12.95
C SER A 133 -5.18 -31.37 14.26
N ALA A 134 -6.46 -31.03 14.45
CA ALA A 134 -6.93 -30.53 15.74
C ALA A 134 -6.76 -31.58 16.86
N ASP A 135 -6.83 -32.88 16.52
CA ASP A 135 -6.70 -33.97 17.50
C ASP A 135 -5.27 -34.09 18.06
N ASP A 136 -4.26 -33.77 17.26
CA ASP A 136 -2.85 -33.78 17.67
C ASP A 136 -2.47 -32.56 18.53
N LEU A 137 -3.30 -31.50 18.53
CA LEU A 137 -3.08 -30.32 19.37
C LEU A 137 -3.48 -30.58 20.82
N SER A 138 -2.62 -30.16 21.75
CA SER A 138 -2.91 -30.18 23.19
C SER A 138 -4.10 -29.27 23.54
N ALA A 139 -4.77 -29.55 24.67
CA ALA A 139 -5.87 -28.70 25.15
C ALA A 139 -5.47 -27.23 25.34
N ARG A 140 -4.21 -26.96 25.74
CA ARG A 140 -3.65 -25.60 25.77
C ARG A 140 -3.55 -25.01 24.37
N ALA A 141 -2.94 -25.71 23.41
CA ALA A 141 -2.79 -25.21 22.04
C ALA A 141 -4.14 -24.90 21.38
N ARG A 142 -5.17 -25.71 21.64
CA ARG A 142 -6.56 -25.45 21.19
C ARG A 142 -7.13 -24.18 21.85
N SER A 143 -6.88 -23.95 23.14
CA SER A 143 -7.27 -22.70 23.82
C SER A 143 -6.51 -21.49 23.29
N ASP A 144 -5.20 -21.61 23.05
CA ASP A 144 -4.37 -20.53 22.52
C ASP A 144 -4.81 -20.11 21.10
N LEU A 145 -5.29 -21.06 20.29
CA LEU A 145 -5.94 -20.78 19.01
C LEU A 145 -7.25 -19.98 19.15
N VAL A 146 -8.07 -20.26 20.18
CA VAL A 146 -9.28 -19.46 20.45
C VAL A 146 -8.91 -18.02 20.77
N ASP A 147 -7.94 -17.80 21.67
CA ASP A 147 -7.48 -16.45 22.04
C ASP A 147 -6.92 -15.67 20.83
N ILE A 148 -6.21 -16.34 19.91
CA ILE A 148 -5.70 -15.74 18.67
C ILE A 148 -6.87 -15.33 17.75
N VAL A 149 -7.86 -16.21 17.56
CA VAL A 149 -9.04 -15.95 16.73
C VAL A 149 -9.95 -14.88 17.34
N GLU A 150 -10.06 -14.81 18.67
CA GLU A 150 -10.79 -13.75 19.37
C GLU A 150 -10.10 -12.39 19.21
N PHE A 151 -8.76 -12.34 19.27
CA PHE A 151 -8.00 -11.13 18.95
C PHE A 151 -8.21 -10.70 17.50
N MET A 152 -8.16 -11.65 16.54
CA MET A 152 -8.42 -11.39 15.13
C MET A 152 -9.84 -10.85 14.90
N TRP A 153 -10.85 -11.36 15.60
CA TRP A 153 -12.22 -10.84 15.57
C TRP A 153 -12.29 -9.41 16.12
N THR A 154 -11.80 -9.20 17.34
CA THR A 154 -11.84 -7.91 18.05
C THR A 154 -11.15 -6.79 17.25
N HIS A 155 -10.12 -7.14 16.48
CA HIS A 155 -9.33 -6.20 15.69
C HIS A 155 -9.50 -6.34 14.16
N CYS A 156 -10.53 -7.05 13.68
CA CYS A 156 -10.70 -7.37 12.26
C CYS A 156 -10.69 -6.15 11.33
N ARG A 157 -11.31 -5.03 11.78
CA ARG A 157 -11.24 -3.72 11.12
C ARG A 157 -9.82 -3.23 10.89
N THR A 158 -8.95 -3.40 11.89
CA THR A 158 -7.54 -2.98 11.81
C THR A 158 -6.71 -3.96 10.97
N PHE A 159 -7.01 -5.26 11.00
CA PHE A 159 -6.44 -6.23 10.04
C PHE A 159 -6.78 -5.84 8.60
N TRP A 160 -8.04 -5.53 8.31
CA TRP A 160 -8.47 -5.08 6.99
C TRP A 160 -7.76 -3.79 6.55
N LEU A 161 -7.65 -2.79 7.44
CA LEU A 161 -6.90 -1.54 7.18
C LEU A 161 -5.41 -1.76 6.88
N ILE A 162 -4.79 -2.78 7.48
CA ILE A 162 -3.38 -3.14 7.25
C ILE A 162 -3.23 -3.87 5.90
N GLY A 163 -4.15 -4.79 5.59
CA GLY A 163 -4.18 -5.54 4.32
C GLY A 163 -4.56 -4.68 3.10
N HIS A 164 -5.34 -3.62 3.30
CA HIS A 164 -5.92 -2.77 2.23
C HIS A 164 -5.49 -1.31 2.38
N LEU A 165 -4.19 -1.03 2.49
CA LEU A 165 -3.73 0.33 2.74
C LEU A 165 -3.95 1.24 1.51
N PHE A 166 -4.87 2.20 1.61
CA PHE A 166 -5.10 3.24 0.59
C PHE A 166 -4.42 4.57 0.98
N PHE A 167 -4.27 5.48 0.01
CA PHE A 167 -3.78 6.84 0.28
C PHE A 167 -4.90 7.71 0.87
N ILE A 168 -4.55 8.55 1.84
CA ILE A 168 -5.46 9.56 2.41
C ILE A 168 -4.78 10.90 2.21
N ASP A 169 -5.45 11.83 1.53
CA ASP A 169 -4.95 13.21 1.43
C ASP A 169 -5.26 13.95 2.72
N HIS A 170 -4.37 13.81 3.70
CA HIS A 170 -4.53 14.33 5.05
C HIS A 170 -4.50 15.88 5.15
N HIS A 171 -4.29 16.59 4.04
CA HIS A 171 -4.47 18.06 3.97
C HIS A 171 -5.83 18.49 3.39
N ARG A 172 -6.67 17.54 2.95
CA ARG A 172 -7.94 17.84 2.28
C ARG A 172 -8.98 18.47 3.21
N ASP A 173 -9.15 17.87 4.39
CA ASP A 173 -10.11 18.26 5.42
C ASP A 173 -9.75 17.60 6.76
N ASP A 174 -10.34 18.11 7.86
CA ASP A 174 -10.09 17.62 9.23
C ASP A 174 -10.42 16.13 9.39
N TYR A 175 -11.44 15.63 8.67
CA TYR A 175 -11.80 14.22 8.66
C TYR A 175 -10.66 13.36 8.11
N SER A 176 -10.05 13.78 7.00
CA SER A 176 -8.92 13.11 6.36
C SER A 176 -7.65 13.19 7.21
N ALA A 177 -7.39 14.33 7.86
CA ALA A 177 -6.29 14.50 8.80
C ALA A 177 -6.38 13.57 10.01
N ASN A 178 -7.57 13.51 10.63
CA ASN A 178 -7.85 12.65 11.78
C ASN A 178 -7.81 11.17 11.41
N LEU A 179 -8.46 10.78 10.30
CA LEU A 179 -8.46 9.39 9.82
C LEU A 179 -7.05 8.90 9.50
N HIS A 180 -6.21 9.72 8.86
CA HIS A 180 -4.82 9.36 8.56
C HIS A 180 -4.02 9.09 9.85
N THR A 181 -4.19 9.95 10.85
CA THR A 181 -3.44 9.88 12.12
C THR A 181 -3.89 8.69 12.98
N GLU A 182 -5.20 8.54 13.21
CA GLU A 182 -5.74 7.46 14.04
C GLU A 182 -5.55 6.09 13.36
N ARG A 183 -5.70 5.99 12.02
CA ARG A 183 -5.38 4.75 11.29
C ARG A 183 -3.96 4.29 11.56
N LYS A 184 -2.97 5.19 11.49
CA LYS A 184 -1.56 4.83 11.75
C LYS A 184 -1.39 4.32 13.19
N LYS A 185 -1.90 5.06 14.16
CA LYS A 185 -1.82 4.75 15.60
C LYS A 185 -2.48 3.41 15.94
N GLU A 186 -3.68 3.15 15.43
CA GLU A 186 -4.38 1.86 15.59
C GLU A 186 -3.59 0.71 14.94
N CYS A 187 -3.13 0.87 13.71
CA CYS A 187 -2.38 -0.17 13.00
C CYS A 187 -1.06 -0.52 13.70
N ASP A 188 -0.29 0.49 14.13
CA ASP A 188 0.98 0.26 14.84
C ASP A 188 0.76 -0.42 16.20
N ALA A 189 -0.31 -0.05 16.93
CA ALA A 189 -0.67 -0.67 18.21
C ALA A 189 -1.13 -2.13 18.04
N VAL A 190 -2.03 -2.41 17.10
CA VAL A 190 -2.53 -3.78 16.85
C VAL A 190 -1.41 -4.69 16.34
N LYS A 191 -0.54 -4.22 15.42
CA LYS A 191 0.64 -4.99 14.97
C LYS A 191 1.52 -5.42 16.14
N LYS A 192 1.83 -4.48 17.05
CA LYS A 192 2.66 -4.75 18.23
C LYS A 192 1.98 -5.73 19.19
N ASN A 193 0.70 -5.52 19.49
CA ASN A 193 -0.04 -6.33 20.44
C ASN A 193 -0.27 -7.76 19.93
N TYR A 194 -0.59 -7.92 18.64
CA TYR A 194 -0.76 -9.22 18.01
C TYR A 194 0.55 -10.00 17.95
N LYS A 195 1.65 -9.38 17.51
CA LYS A 195 2.96 -10.05 17.55
C LYS A 195 3.29 -10.51 18.98
N LYS A 196 3.07 -9.66 19.99
CA LYS A 196 3.27 -10.07 21.39
C LYS A 196 2.39 -11.26 21.77
N LEU A 197 1.12 -11.27 21.39
CA LEU A 197 0.21 -12.40 21.64
C LEU A 197 0.78 -13.70 21.05
N LEU A 198 1.15 -13.70 19.76
CA LEU A 198 1.73 -14.86 19.10
C LEU A 198 3.05 -15.32 19.76
N ASP A 199 3.97 -14.38 20.03
CA ASP A 199 5.24 -14.66 20.70
C ASP A 199 5.03 -15.28 22.09
N ASP A 200 4.04 -14.80 22.85
CA ASP A 200 3.69 -15.32 24.18
C ASP A 200 2.98 -16.69 24.11
N LYS A 201 2.18 -16.96 23.06
CA LYS A 201 1.60 -18.30 22.82
C LYS A 201 2.67 -19.34 22.46
N VAL A 202 3.59 -18.99 21.56
CA VAL A 202 4.72 -19.89 21.19
C VAL A 202 5.60 -20.18 22.40
N ARG A 203 5.95 -19.15 23.18
CA ARG A 203 6.67 -19.31 24.47
C ARG A 203 5.88 -20.16 25.48
N GLY A 204 4.55 -20.16 25.39
CA GLY A 204 3.64 -20.99 26.17
C GLY A 204 3.54 -22.45 25.74
N GLY A 205 4.14 -22.82 24.60
CA GLY A 205 4.13 -24.18 24.05
C GLY A 205 3.19 -24.41 22.86
N LEU A 206 2.64 -23.36 22.25
CA LEU A 206 2.02 -23.47 20.93
C LEU A 206 3.13 -23.76 19.89
N PRO A 207 3.03 -24.81 19.05
CA PRO A 207 4.01 -25.06 18.01
C PRO A 207 4.02 -23.91 17.01
N GLU A 208 5.21 -23.37 16.69
CA GLU A 208 5.35 -22.21 15.80
C GLU A 208 4.77 -22.47 14.39
N SER A 209 4.83 -23.71 13.91
CA SER A 209 4.21 -24.13 12.65
C SER A 209 2.69 -23.90 12.59
N VAL A 210 1.99 -23.87 13.74
CA VAL A 210 0.55 -23.58 13.79
C VAL A 210 0.25 -22.12 13.41
N LEU A 211 1.23 -21.22 13.49
CA LEU A 211 1.09 -19.82 13.03
C LEU A 211 1.12 -19.69 11.50
N GLU A 212 1.61 -20.71 10.79
CA GLU A 212 1.59 -20.80 9.32
C GLU A 212 0.26 -21.35 8.79
N GLU A 213 -0.69 -21.68 9.68
CA GLU A 213 -2.03 -22.10 9.27
C GLU A 213 -2.77 -20.96 8.56
N PRO A 214 -3.34 -21.18 7.36
CA PRO A 214 -4.02 -20.13 6.60
C PRO A 214 -5.20 -19.46 7.32
N GLY A 215 -5.79 -20.10 8.33
CA GLY A 215 -6.82 -19.52 9.20
C GLY A 215 -6.29 -18.57 10.29
N ILE A 216 -4.97 -18.40 10.41
CA ILE A 216 -4.29 -17.49 11.32
C ILE A 216 -3.75 -16.31 10.50
N TRP A 217 -4.34 -15.13 10.70
CA TRP A 217 -4.00 -13.97 9.89
C TRP A 217 -2.59 -13.49 10.17
N THR A 218 -1.80 -13.34 9.10
CA THR A 218 -0.47 -12.72 9.15
C THR A 218 -0.54 -11.26 8.70
N PHE A 219 0.43 -10.46 9.12
CA PHE A 219 0.57 -9.09 8.61
C PHE A 219 1.59 -9.03 7.48
N PRO A 220 1.36 -8.17 6.47
CA PRO A 220 2.38 -7.88 5.48
C PRO A 220 3.52 -7.08 6.13
N ALA A 221 4.74 -7.54 5.91
CA ALA A 221 5.97 -6.89 6.35
C ALA A 221 6.12 -5.47 5.78
N LYS A 222 5.61 -5.23 4.57
CA LYS A 222 5.57 -3.92 3.91
C LYS A 222 4.12 -3.49 3.61
N CYS A 223 3.90 -2.19 3.48
CA CYS A 223 2.57 -1.62 3.16
C CYS A 223 1.98 -2.19 1.86
N CYS A 224 0.83 -2.87 1.96
CA CYS A 224 0.11 -3.42 0.81
C CYS A 224 -0.81 -2.36 0.21
N PHE A 225 -0.30 -1.56 -0.72
CA PHE A 225 -1.07 -0.44 -1.23
C PHE A 225 -2.22 -0.89 -2.14
N TRP A 226 -3.46 -0.47 -1.86
CA TRP A 226 -4.61 -0.66 -2.74
C TRP A 226 -4.79 0.60 -3.62
N VAL A 227 -4.61 0.43 -4.93
CA VAL A 227 -4.79 1.51 -5.92
C VAL A 227 -6.26 1.62 -6.29
N TRP A 228 -6.85 2.80 -6.04
CA TRP A 228 -8.21 3.12 -6.47
C TRP A 228 -8.25 3.55 -7.94
N MET A 229 -9.32 3.16 -8.63
CA MET A 229 -9.56 3.47 -10.04
C MET A 229 -9.72 4.97 -10.30
N ASP A 230 -9.49 5.40 -11.55
CA ASP A 230 -9.78 6.78 -11.94
C ASP A 230 -11.28 7.09 -11.83
N LYS A 231 -11.63 8.33 -11.46
CA LYS A 231 -13.03 8.79 -11.37
C LYS A 231 -13.73 8.85 -12.73
N SER A 232 -12.97 8.77 -13.82
CA SER A 232 -13.45 8.58 -15.20
C SER A 232 -13.71 7.12 -15.58
N GLN A 233 -13.49 6.15 -14.68
CA GLN A 233 -13.83 4.75 -14.93
C GLN A 233 -15.29 4.45 -14.57
N PHE A 234 -15.99 3.80 -15.50
CA PHE A 234 -17.40 3.45 -15.39
C PHE A 234 -17.60 1.95 -15.59
N ASP A 235 -18.60 1.39 -14.91
CA ASP A 235 -19.04 0.01 -15.07
C ASP A 235 -19.72 -0.23 -16.44
N ALA A 236 -20.11 -1.48 -16.71
CA ALA A 236 -20.81 -1.85 -17.93
C ALA A 236 -22.22 -1.23 -18.08
N GLN A 237 -22.70 -0.49 -17.08
CA GLN A 237 -23.95 0.28 -17.09
C GLN A 237 -23.70 1.81 -17.18
N GLY A 238 -22.44 2.24 -17.33
CA GLY A 238 -22.07 3.66 -17.42
C GLY A 238 -22.10 4.41 -16.07
N ARG A 239 -21.99 3.70 -14.94
CA ARG A 239 -21.98 4.28 -13.58
C ARG A 239 -20.55 4.27 -13.00
N PRO A 240 -20.13 5.28 -12.21
CA PRO A 240 -18.82 5.27 -11.58
C PRO A 240 -18.63 4.05 -10.66
N PHE A 241 -17.47 3.40 -10.73
CA PHE A 241 -17.16 2.24 -9.89
C PHE A 241 -17.20 2.58 -8.39
N ALA A 242 -18.12 1.96 -7.65
CA ALA A 242 -18.17 2.06 -6.20
C ALA A 242 -16.93 1.40 -5.56
N LEU A 243 -16.43 1.96 -4.45
CA LEU A 243 -15.25 1.39 -3.77
C LEU A 243 -15.48 -0.04 -3.26
N THR A 244 -16.72 -0.43 -2.97
CA THR A 244 -17.10 -1.82 -2.62
C THR A 244 -16.97 -2.80 -3.80
N GLU A 245 -17.12 -2.33 -5.03
CA GLU A 245 -16.89 -3.11 -6.24
C GLU A 245 -15.39 -3.18 -6.57
N GLN A 246 -14.68 -2.04 -6.47
CA GLN A 246 -13.22 -2.00 -6.58
C GLN A 246 -12.53 -2.90 -5.55
N LEU A 247 -13.07 -2.98 -4.32
CA LEU A 247 -12.59 -3.88 -3.28
C LEU A 247 -12.68 -5.36 -3.72
N ARG A 248 -13.86 -5.80 -4.18
CA ARG A 248 -14.04 -7.18 -4.69
C ARG A 248 -13.10 -7.53 -5.84
N ILE A 249 -12.73 -6.54 -6.67
CA ILE A 249 -11.77 -6.72 -7.77
C ILE A 249 -10.35 -6.92 -7.21
N VAL A 250 -9.88 -6.08 -6.28
CA VAL A 250 -8.54 -6.26 -5.69
C VAL A 250 -8.44 -7.52 -4.85
N ASP A 251 -9.46 -7.86 -4.06
CA ASP A 251 -9.50 -9.06 -3.21
C ASP A 251 -9.40 -10.35 -4.06
N LYS A 252 -10.03 -10.35 -5.24
CA LYS A 252 -9.96 -11.47 -6.20
C LYS A 252 -8.59 -11.59 -6.89
N LEU A 253 -7.93 -10.47 -7.15
CA LEU A 253 -6.61 -10.43 -7.79
C LEU A 253 -5.47 -10.69 -6.80
N GLU A 254 -5.67 -10.33 -5.53
CA GLU A 254 -4.65 -10.32 -4.47
C GLU A 254 -5.20 -11.02 -3.19
N PRO A 255 -5.55 -12.32 -3.26
CA PRO A 255 -6.33 -13.00 -2.20
C PRO A 255 -5.63 -13.09 -0.84
N ALA A 256 -4.31 -12.86 -0.77
CA ALA A 256 -3.58 -12.76 0.49
C ALA A 256 -4.09 -11.61 1.40
N ARG A 257 -4.77 -10.60 0.84
CA ARG A 257 -5.37 -9.51 1.61
C ARG A 257 -6.59 -9.95 2.44
N VAL A 258 -7.20 -11.08 2.09
CA VAL A 258 -8.49 -11.57 2.61
C VAL A 258 -8.46 -13.06 3.02
N GLN A 259 -7.33 -13.51 3.57
CA GLN A 259 -7.14 -14.87 4.14
C GLN A 259 -8.20 -15.20 5.22
#